data_AF-A0A0P9NL40-F1
#
_entry.id   AF-A0A0P9NL40-F1
#
_cell.length_a   1.000
_cell.length_b   1.000
_cell.length_c   1.000
_cell.angle_alpha   90.00
_cell.angle_beta   90.00
_cell.angle_gamma   90.00
#
_symmetry.space_group_name_H-M   'P 1'
#
loop_
_entity.id
_entity.type
_entity.pdbx_description
1 polymer ?
#
loop_
_entity_poly.entity_id
_entity_poly.type
_entity_poly.pdbx_seq_one_letter_code
_entity_poly.pdbx_strand_id
1 'polypeptide(L)'
;MDGVNLDDPMELIIERLIISRHTRLPVYHNDINQVQGVINTRDISHLLPKGTLTKEQLLAVCYEPYFVPESTPLQLQLLNFHKQQRRLGVVVDEYGEVLGIVTLEDILEEIVGEFESEQRLDNPHVKQQEEGRLEVEGAASIRELNKSLGWHLPSDGPKTVNGLVTEALETIPEAPVCLKIGPYRLEILETEDNRVKRVAMWQNTFVRTFK
;
A
#
# COMPACT_ATOMS: atom_id res chain seq x y z
N MET A 1 -16.17 -5.48 1.61
CA MET A 1 -15.82 -5.26 0.20
C MET A 1 -16.49 -3.98 -0.25
N ASP A 2 -15.73 -3.06 -0.83
CA ASP A 2 -16.31 -1.84 -1.40
C ASP A 2 -17.11 -2.19 -2.66
N GLY A 3 -18.40 -1.83 -2.66
CA GLY A 3 -19.33 -2.15 -3.73
C GLY A 3 -20.64 -1.37 -3.58
N VAL A 4 -21.43 -1.38 -4.65
CA VAL A 4 -22.72 -0.67 -4.74
C VAL A 4 -23.85 -1.67 -4.66
N ASN A 5 -24.61 -1.63 -3.57
CA ASN A 5 -25.86 -2.37 -3.45
C ASN A 5 -26.99 -1.58 -4.12
N LEU A 6 -27.60 -2.14 -5.17
CA LEU A 6 -28.70 -1.53 -5.89
C LEU A 6 -29.99 -1.46 -5.08
N ASP A 7 -30.11 -2.16 -3.96
CA ASP A 7 -31.28 -2.10 -3.08
C ASP A 7 -31.20 -0.91 -2.10
N ASP A 8 -30.04 -0.29 -1.98
CA ASP A 8 -29.86 0.91 -1.15
C ASP A 8 -30.62 2.13 -1.73
N PRO A 9 -30.98 3.12 -0.90
CA PRO A 9 -31.47 4.42 -1.37
C PRO A 9 -30.46 5.11 -2.29
N MET A 10 -30.93 5.84 -3.30
CA MET A 10 -30.05 6.48 -4.28
C MET A 10 -29.09 7.48 -3.64
N GLU A 11 -29.51 8.17 -2.59
CA GLU A 11 -28.69 9.11 -1.84
C GLU A 11 -27.47 8.42 -1.23
N LEU A 12 -27.66 7.22 -0.66
CA LEU A 12 -26.58 6.41 -0.07
C LEU A 12 -25.64 5.87 -1.15
N ILE A 13 -26.19 5.44 -2.29
CA ILE A 13 -25.39 5.00 -3.45
C ILE A 13 -24.50 6.13 -3.95
N ILE A 14 -25.07 7.33 -4.13
CA ILE A 14 -24.33 8.52 -4.58
C ILE A 14 -23.24 8.90 -3.57
N GLU A 15 -23.56 8.92 -2.28
CA GLU A 15 -22.58 9.19 -1.22
C GLU A 15 -21.40 8.21 -1.29
N ARG A 16 -21.68 6.90 -1.38
CA ARG A 16 -20.65 5.86 -1.54
C ARG A 16 -19.78 6.08 -2.78
N LEU A 17 -20.40 6.41 -3.91
CA LEU A 17 -19.68 6.67 -5.16
C LEU A 17 -18.77 7.90 -5.07
N ILE A 18 -19.15 8.93 -4.29
CA ILE A 18 -18.35 10.14 -4.07
C ILE A 18 -17.17 9.88 -3.13
N ILE A 19 -17.38 9.13 -2.04
CA ILE A 19 -16.34 8.89 -1.02
C ILE A 19 -15.40 7.74 -1.38
N SER A 20 -15.79 6.89 -2.33
CA SER A 20 -14.99 5.72 -2.71
C SER A 20 -13.62 6.13 -3.23
N ARG A 21 -12.58 5.45 -2.74
CA ARG A 21 -11.21 5.60 -3.23
C ARG A 21 -10.96 4.76 -4.49
N HIS A 22 -11.83 3.80 -4.76
CA HIS A 22 -11.71 2.91 -5.90
C HIS A 22 -12.41 3.49 -7.13
N THR A 23 -11.74 3.38 -8.27
CA THR A 23 -12.30 3.83 -9.55
C THR A 23 -13.25 2.81 -10.15
N ARG A 24 -13.20 1.56 -9.69
CA ARG A 24 -14.05 0.47 -10.17
C ARG A 24 -14.70 -0.22 -8.99
N LEU A 25 -16.00 -0.40 -9.06
CA LEU A 25 -16.78 -1.02 -8.00
C LEU A 25 -17.74 -2.05 -8.57
N PRO A 26 -17.89 -3.23 -7.95
CA PRO A 26 -18.95 -4.16 -8.27
C PRO A 26 -20.30 -3.56 -7.87
N VAL A 27 -21.30 -3.83 -8.69
CA VAL A 27 -22.69 -3.44 -8.50
C VAL A 27 -23.50 -4.73 -8.35
N TYR A 28 -24.28 -4.85 -7.28
CA TYR A 28 -24.98 -6.09 -6.92
C TYR A 28 -26.35 -5.82 -6.32
N HIS A 29 -27.18 -6.86 -6.21
CA HIS A 29 -28.50 -6.83 -5.56
C HIS A 29 -28.51 -7.70 -4.32
N ASN A 30 -28.96 -7.18 -3.18
CA ASN A 30 -29.13 -7.82 -1.87
C ASN A 30 -27.84 -8.43 -1.28
N ASP A 31 -27.24 -9.34 -2.02
CA ASP A 31 -26.10 -10.16 -1.70
C ASP A 31 -24.98 -9.93 -2.74
N ILE A 32 -23.73 -9.94 -2.28
CA ILE A 32 -22.57 -9.73 -3.13
C ILE A 32 -22.36 -10.84 -4.17
N ASN A 33 -22.96 -12.01 -3.96
CA ASN A 33 -23.02 -13.10 -4.92
C ASN A 33 -23.86 -12.77 -6.16
N GLN A 34 -24.73 -11.74 -6.09
CA GLN A 34 -25.61 -11.34 -7.19
C GLN A 34 -25.07 -10.10 -7.93
N VAL A 35 -23.82 -10.19 -8.39
CA VAL A 35 -23.17 -9.11 -9.16
C VAL A 35 -23.90 -8.89 -10.49
N GLN A 36 -24.39 -7.68 -10.70
CA GLN A 36 -25.04 -7.22 -11.92
C GLN A 36 -24.05 -6.60 -12.90
N GLY A 37 -22.95 -6.03 -12.40
CA GLY A 37 -21.97 -5.35 -13.22
C GLY A 37 -20.83 -4.74 -12.42
N VAL A 38 -19.94 -4.07 -13.14
CA VAL A 38 -18.85 -3.28 -12.56
C VAL A 38 -18.96 -1.86 -13.08
N ILE A 39 -19.07 -0.89 -12.19
CA ILE A 39 -19.10 0.52 -12.57
C ILE A 39 -17.69 1.12 -12.49
N ASN A 40 -17.34 1.95 -13.46
CA ASN A 40 -16.21 2.86 -13.36
C ASN A 40 -16.72 4.24 -12.91
N THR A 41 -16.35 4.66 -11.70
CA THR A 41 -16.85 5.90 -11.09
C THR A 41 -16.45 7.15 -11.88
N ARG A 42 -15.38 7.07 -12.69
CA ARG A 42 -14.98 8.16 -13.57
C ARG A 42 -16.01 8.44 -14.66
N ASP A 43 -16.71 7.42 -15.13
CA ASP A 43 -17.66 7.51 -16.25
C ASP A 43 -18.93 8.28 -15.85
N ILE A 44 -19.28 8.27 -14.55
CA ILE A 44 -20.46 8.97 -14.00
C ILE A 44 -20.12 10.15 -13.08
N SER A 45 -18.84 10.47 -12.93
CA SER A 45 -18.35 11.53 -12.03
C SER A 45 -19.02 12.90 -12.25
N HIS A 46 -19.41 13.20 -13.49
CA HIS A 46 -20.09 14.44 -13.87
C HIS A 46 -21.59 14.49 -13.49
N LEU A 47 -22.19 13.34 -13.17
CA LEU A 47 -23.59 13.21 -12.76
C LEU A 47 -23.78 13.23 -11.23
N LEU A 48 -22.75 12.81 -10.48
CA LEU A 48 -22.80 12.70 -9.02
C LEU A 48 -23.14 14.02 -8.31
N PRO A 49 -22.53 15.18 -8.64
CA PRO A 49 -22.81 16.43 -7.93
C PRO A 49 -24.22 16.99 -8.18
N LYS A 50 -24.89 16.56 -9.26
CA LYS A 50 -26.21 17.05 -9.65
C LYS A 50 -27.34 16.27 -8.99
N GLY A 51 -27.07 15.11 -8.37
CA GLY A 51 -28.08 14.25 -7.75
C GLY A 51 -29.09 13.66 -8.74
N THR A 52 -28.79 13.68 -10.05
CA THR A 52 -29.73 13.24 -11.10
C THR A 52 -29.52 11.79 -11.54
N LEU A 53 -28.54 11.10 -10.96
CA LEU A 53 -28.24 9.71 -11.31
C LEU A 53 -29.40 8.81 -10.89
N THR A 54 -29.89 7.96 -11.79
CA THR A 54 -30.85 6.90 -11.45
C THR A 54 -30.20 5.52 -11.46
N LYS A 55 -30.87 4.51 -10.89
CA LYS A 55 -30.38 3.11 -10.88
C LYS A 55 -30.25 2.57 -12.31
N GLU A 56 -31.17 2.93 -13.20
CA GLU A 56 -31.15 2.52 -14.60
C GLU A 56 -29.96 3.12 -15.34
N GLN A 57 -29.65 4.41 -15.09
CA GLN A 57 -28.48 5.05 -15.66
C GLN A 57 -27.18 4.44 -15.13
N LEU A 58 -27.14 4.12 -13.84
CA LEU A 58 -26.01 3.44 -13.19
C LEU A 58 -25.77 2.06 -13.84
N LEU A 59 -26.82 1.26 -14.01
CA LEU A 59 -26.74 -0.04 -14.68
C LEU A 59 -26.33 0.08 -16.15
N ALA A 60 -26.82 1.10 -16.87
CA ALA A 60 -26.50 1.30 -18.28
C ALA A 60 -25.02 1.61 -18.55
N VAL A 61 -24.30 2.15 -17.56
CA VAL A 61 -22.85 2.41 -17.65
C VAL A 61 -22.00 1.29 -17.07
N CYS A 62 -22.62 0.26 -16.47
CA CYS A 62 -21.89 -0.87 -15.92
C CYS A 62 -21.32 -1.73 -17.04
N TYR A 63 -20.10 -2.22 -16.80
CA TYR A 63 -19.47 -3.25 -17.62
C TYR A 63 -19.85 -4.62 -17.09
N GLU A 64 -19.90 -5.60 -17.99
CA GLU A 64 -20.13 -6.99 -17.64
C GLU A 64 -19.05 -7.48 -16.66
N PRO A 65 -19.43 -8.17 -15.56
CA PRO A 65 -18.48 -8.64 -14.56
C PRO A 65 -17.59 -9.72 -15.16
N TYR A 66 -16.31 -9.67 -14.80
CA TYR A 66 -15.33 -10.67 -15.18
C TYR A 66 -14.97 -11.48 -13.94
N PHE A 67 -15.29 -12.77 -13.96
CA PHE A 67 -15.07 -13.67 -12.83
C PHE A 67 -13.72 -14.37 -12.91
N VAL A 68 -13.07 -14.50 -11.76
CA VAL A 68 -11.73 -15.06 -11.61
C VAL A 68 -11.78 -16.14 -10.52
N PRO A 69 -11.43 -17.40 -10.82
CA PRO A 69 -11.31 -18.43 -9.79
C PRO A 69 -10.22 -18.07 -8.76
N GLU A 70 -10.46 -18.31 -7.47
CA GLU A 70 -9.50 -18.00 -6.40
C GLU A 70 -8.14 -18.70 -6.57
N SER A 71 -8.14 -19.87 -7.21
CA SER A 71 -6.94 -20.67 -7.49
C SER A 71 -6.10 -20.14 -8.64
N THR A 72 -6.50 -19.04 -9.29
CA THR A 72 -5.78 -18.46 -10.43
C THR A 72 -4.48 -17.77 -9.97
N PRO A 73 -3.29 -18.22 -10.44
CA PRO A 73 -2.03 -17.57 -10.08
C PRO A 73 -1.97 -16.11 -10.55
N LEU A 74 -1.41 -15.21 -9.74
CA LEU A 74 -1.35 -13.77 -10.02
C LEU A 74 -0.70 -13.45 -11.38
N GLN A 75 0.37 -14.18 -11.76
CA GLN A 75 1.06 -13.99 -13.03
C GLN A 75 0.17 -14.36 -14.22
N LEU A 76 -0.62 -15.43 -14.09
CA LEU A 76 -1.61 -15.82 -15.11
C LEU A 76 -2.73 -14.78 -15.17
N GLN A 77 -3.17 -14.29 -14.01
CA GLN A 77 -4.23 -13.31 -13.94
C GLN A 77 -3.82 -11.96 -14.55
N LEU A 78 -2.57 -11.54 -14.38
CA LEU A 78 -1.99 -10.38 -15.04
C LEU A 78 -2.09 -10.50 -16.58
N LEU A 79 -1.74 -11.68 -17.11
CA LEU A 79 -1.86 -11.96 -18.55
C LEU A 79 -3.31 -11.97 -19.01
N ASN A 80 -4.24 -12.51 -18.20
CA ASN A 80 -5.67 -12.51 -18.51
C ASN A 80 -6.24 -11.10 -18.57
N PHE A 81 -5.93 -10.25 -17.58
CA PHE A 81 -6.29 -8.83 -17.59
C PHE A 81 -5.77 -8.12 -18.84
N HIS A 82 -4.52 -8.36 -19.22
CA HIS A 82 -3.96 -7.79 -20.46
C HIS A 82 -4.72 -8.25 -21.71
N LYS A 83 -4.92 -9.57 -21.87
CA LYS A 83 -5.58 -10.15 -23.06
C LYS A 83 -7.03 -9.71 -23.21
N GLN A 84 -7.77 -9.65 -22.10
CA GLN A 84 -9.18 -9.31 -22.11
C GLN A 84 -9.43 -7.80 -21.95
N GLN A 85 -8.38 -6.99 -21.84
CA GLN A 85 -8.44 -5.55 -21.57
C GLN A 85 -9.29 -5.23 -20.33
N ARG A 86 -9.20 -6.08 -19.30
CA ARG A 86 -9.88 -5.91 -18.01
C ARG A 86 -8.89 -5.38 -16.98
N ARG A 87 -9.41 -4.70 -15.96
CA ARG A 87 -8.62 -4.13 -14.85
C ARG A 87 -9.14 -4.51 -13.46
N LEU A 88 -10.29 -5.17 -13.40
CA LEU A 88 -10.91 -5.68 -12.18
C LEU A 88 -11.53 -7.03 -12.50
N GLY A 89 -11.39 -7.97 -11.58
CA GLY A 89 -12.06 -9.26 -11.59
C GLY A 89 -12.78 -9.49 -10.27
N VAL A 90 -13.94 -10.14 -10.32
CA VAL A 90 -14.67 -10.63 -9.15
C VAL A 90 -14.14 -12.03 -8.84
N VAL A 91 -13.58 -12.21 -7.65
CA VAL A 91 -12.97 -13.48 -7.24
C VAL A 91 -14.04 -14.41 -6.71
N VAL A 92 -14.07 -15.64 -7.21
CA VAL A 92 -15.03 -16.67 -6.83
C VAL A 92 -14.36 -17.97 -6.42
N ASP A 93 -15.01 -18.71 -5.52
CA ASP A 93 -14.63 -20.08 -5.17
C ASP A 93 -15.13 -21.12 -6.20
N GLU A 94 -14.96 -22.42 -5.91
CA GLU A 94 -15.40 -23.51 -6.77
C GLU A 94 -16.93 -23.65 -6.87
N TYR A 95 -17.66 -23.09 -5.92
CA TYR A 95 -19.12 -23.11 -5.86
C TYR A 95 -19.74 -21.87 -6.51
N GLY A 96 -18.91 -20.89 -6.89
CA GLY A 96 -19.31 -19.62 -7.49
C GLY A 96 -19.65 -18.53 -6.46
N GLU A 97 -19.33 -18.73 -5.19
CA GLU A 97 -19.47 -17.71 -4.16
C GLU A 97 -18.40 -16.63 -4.33
N VAL A 98 -18.81 -15.37 -4.23
CA VAL A 98 -17.95 -14.20 -4.36
C VAL A 98 -17.15 -14.03 -3.07
N LEU A 99 -15.84 -14.19 -3.18
CA LEU A 99 -14.89 -14.00 -2.09
C LEU A 99 -14.40 -12.56 -2.02
N GLY A 100 -14.34 -11.87 -3.17
CA GLY A 100 -13.67 -10.58 -3.24
C GLY A 100 -13.59 -9.99 -4.64
N ILE A 101 -12.72 -8.99 -4.76
CA ILE A 101 -12.24 -8.45 -6.04
C ILE A 101 -10.73 -8.48 -6.08
N VAL A 102 -10.19 -8.54 -7.28
CA VAL A 102 -8.77 -8.35 -7.58
C VAL A 102 -8.64 -7.30 -8.66
N THR A 103 -7.71 -6.35 -8.49
CA THR A 103 -7.43 -5.32 -9.49
C THR A 103 -6.06 -5.52 -10.13
N LEU A 104 -5.88 -4.94 -11.33
CA LEU A 104 -4.58 -4.94 -11.99
C LEU A 104 -3.53 -4.25 -11.12
N GLU A 105 -3.92 -3.18 -10.45
CA GLU A 105 -3.10 -2.41 -9.54
C GLU A 105 -2.61 -3.27 -8.36
N ASP A 106 -3.49 -4.05 -7.73
CA ASP A 106 -3.11 -4.96 -6.61
C ASP A 106 -2.09 -6.01 -7.07
N ILE A 107 -2.30 -6.61 -8.25
CA ILE A 107 -1.37 -7.61 -8.80
C ILE A 107 0.01 -6.98 -9.07
N LEU A 108 0.04 -5.76 -9.59
CA LEU A 108 1.30 -5.05 -9.83
C LEU A 108 1.99 -4.65 -8.52
N GLU A 109 1.22 -4.25 -7.50
CA GLU A 109 1.76 -3.91 -6.17
C GLU A 109 2.40 -5.13 -5.51
N GLU A 110 1.74 -6.28 -5.52
CA GLU A 110 2.31 -7.51 -4.96
C GLU A 110 3.60 -7.90 -5.68
N ILE A 111 3.59 -7.90 -7.03
CA ILE A 111 4.78 -8.24 -7.82
C ILE A 111 5.93 -7.25 -7.56
N VAL A 112 5.67 -5.94 -7.58
CA VAL A 112 6.70 -4.90 -7.35
C VAL A 112 7.18 -4.90 -5.89
N GLY A 113 6.27 -5.12 -4.94
CA GLY A 113 6.58 -5.23 -3.52
C GLY A 113 7.51 -6.40 -3.22
N GLU A 114 7.28 -7.56 -3.83
CA GLU A 114 8.19 -8.70 -3.75
C GLU A 114 9.59 -8.33 -4.28
N PHE A 115 9.70 -7.68 -5.45
CA PHE A 115 10.98 -7.24 -5.99
C PHE A 115 11.73 -6.25 -5.07
N GLU A 116 11.02 -5.30 -4.46
CA GLU A 116 11.64 -4.38 -3.48
C GLU A 116 12.06 -5.09 -2.20
N SER A 117 11.29 -6.09 -1.75
CA SER A 117 11.59 -6.88 -0.55
C SER A 117 12.84 -7.72 -0.73
N GLU A 118 13.02 -8.36 -1.90
CA GLU A 118 14.23 -9.10 -2.26
C GLU A 118 15.46 -8.18 -2.30
N GLN A 119 15.31 -6.96 -2.83
CA GLN A 119 16.40 -5.97 -2.87
C GLN A 119 16.75 -5.37 -1.49
N ARG A 120 15.82 -5.37 -0.53
CA ARG A 120 16.06 -4.92 0.85
C ARG A 120 16.98 -5.88 1.62
N LEU A 121 17.01 -7.16 1.25
CA LEU A 121 17.68 -8.23 2.01
C LEU A 121 19.20 -8.33 1.75
N ASP A 122 19.75 -7.56 0.81
CA ASP A 122 21.16 -7.65 0.39
C ASP A 122 22.09 -6.56 1.00
N ASN A 123 21.64 -5.81 2.02
CA ASN A 123 22.53 -4.87 2.71
C ASN A 123 23.18 -5.52 3.95
N PRO A 124 24.49 -5.85 3.92
CA PRO A 124 25.16 -6.53 5.03
C PRO A 124 25.19 -5.71 6.33
N HIS A 125 24.98 -4.40 6.25
CA HIS A 125 24.97 -3.48 7.38
C HIS A 125 23.58 -3.29 8.01
N VAL A 126 22.56 -3.99 7.51
CA VAL A 126 21.17 -3.89 7.99
C VAL A 126 20.65 -5.26 8.37
N LYS A 127 20.15 -5.40 9.60
CA LYS A 127 19.46 -6.60 10.08
C LYS A 127 18.04 -6.23 10.46
N GLN A 128 17.06 -6.97 9.95
CA GLN A 128 15.68 -6.83 10.40
C GLN A 128 15.53 -7.33 11.85
N GLN A 129 14.78 -6.58 12.64
CA GLN A 129 14.28 -6.97 13.95
C GLN A 129 12.75 -7.07 13.90
N GLU A 130 12.13 -7.50 15.00
CA GLU A 130 10.68 -7.58 15.14
C GLU A 130 10.00 -6.19 15.01
N GLU A 131 8.71 -6.20 14.66
CA GLU A 131 7.84 -5.01 14.64
C GLU A 131 8.31 -3.86 13.71
N GLY A 132 9.06 -4.17 12.65
CA GLY A 132 9.50 -3.18 11.65
C GLY A 132 10.65 -2.29 12.13
N ARG A 133 11.35 -2.69 13.19
CA ARG A 133 12.63 -2.09 13.59
C ARG A 133 13.78 -2.71 12.81
N LEU A 134 14.77 -1.90 12.48
CA LEU A 134 15.98 -2.31 11.78
C LEU A 134 17.20 -2.04 12.66
N GLU A 135 18.03 -3.05 12.90
CA GLU A 135 19.36 -2.84 13.47
C GLU A 135 20.33 -2.49 12.33
N VAL A 136 20.94 -1.32 12.42
CA VAL A 136 21.81 -0.77 11.38
C VAL A 136 23.18 -0.47 11.97
N GLU A 137 24.23 -0.87 11.27
CA GLU A 137 25.59 -0.51 11.66
C GLU A 137 25.85 0.98 11.46
N GLY A 138 26.57 1.63 12.38
CA GLY A 138 26.90 3.04 12.27
C GLY A 138 27.74 3.38 11.02
N ALA A 139 28.44 2.40 10.47
CA ALA A 139 29.21 2.53 9.23
C ALA A 139 28.34 2.50 7.95
N ALA A 140 27.07 2.08 8.06
CA ALA A 140 26.17 1.97 6.91
C ALA A 140 26.06 3.29 6.15
N SER A 141 26.15 3.24 4.82
CA SER A 141 26.00 4.42 3.98
C SER A 141 24.55 4.90 3.98
N ILE A 142 24.33 6.19 4.21
CA ILE A 142 22.99 6.79 4.13
C ILE A 142 22.39 6.62 2.73
N ARG A 143 23.23 6.73 1.69
CA ARG A 143 22.79 6.57 0.30
C ARG A 143 22.32 5.13 0.03
N GLU A 144 23.04 4.15 0.54
CA GLU A 144 22.66 2.74 0.41
C GLU A 144 21.40 2.44 1.19
N LEU A 145 21.27 2.95 2.42
CA LEU A 145 20.04 2.82 3.22
C LEU A 145 18.83 3.44 2.54
N ASN A 146 18.97 4.66 2.00
CA ASN A 146 17.91 5.31 1.24
C ASN A 146 17.50 4.49 0.02
N LYS A 147 18.49 3.93 -0.71
CA LYS A 147 18.23 3.10 -1.87
C LYS A 147 17.57 1.77 -1.51
N SER A 148 18.10 1.05 -0.51
CA SER A 148 17.64 -0.28 -0.15
C SER A 148 16.29 -0.24 0.56
N LEU A 149 16.08 0.72 1.47
CA LEU A 149 14.88 0.80 2.30
C LEU A 149 13.78 1.71 1.73
N GLY A 150 14.02 2.38 0.61
CA GLY A 150 13.12 3.42 0.09
C GLY A 150 13.02 4.63 1.03
N TRP A 151 14.06 4.88 1.82
CA TRP A 151 14.09 5.97 2.79
C TRP A 151 14.65 7.27 2.17
N HIS A 152 14.40 8.37 2.87
CA HIS A 152 14.83 9.72 2.49
C HIS A 152 15.54 10.40 3.66
N LEU A 153 16.50 9.72 4.27
CA LEU A 153 17.40 10.31 5.25
C LEU A 153 18.23 11.44 4.60
N PRO A 154 18.58 12.51 5.34
CA PRO A 154 19.43 13.58 4.85
C PRO A 154 20.76 13.05 4.30
N SER A 155 21.09 13.41 3.06
CA SER A 155 22.30 12.89 2.38
C SER A 155 23.25 13.97 1.84
N ASP A 156 22.88 15.26 2.00
CA ASP A 156 23.69 16.40 1.55
C ASP A 156 24.85 16.74 2.52
N GLY A 157 24.91 16.09 3.68
CA GLY A 157 25.96 16.27 4.69
C GLY A 157 26.68 14.95 5.04
N PRO A 158 26.25 14.24 6.09
CA PRO A 158 26.93 13.05 6.56
C PRO A 158 26.73 11.90 5.58
N LYS A 159 27.76 11.05 5.41
CA LYS A 159 27.71 9.92 4.46
C LYS A 159 27.26 8.60 5.09
N THR A 160 27.30 8.52 6.42
CA THR A 160 27.08 7.30 7.21
C THR A 160 26.10 7.57 8.34
N VAL A 161 25.46 6.53 8.88
CA VAL A 161 24.57 6.63 10.06
C VAL A 161 25.28 7.25 11.27
N ASN A 162 26.53 6.86 11.56
CA ASN A 162 27.32 7.46 12.63
C ASN A 162 27.45 8.98 12.43
N GLY A 163 27.91 9.40 11.25
CA GLY A 163 28.00 10.82 10.90
C GLY A 163 26.67 11.57 11.05
N LEU A 164 25.55 10.94 10.66
CA LEU A 164 24.21 11.53 10.81
C LEU A 164 23.84 11.74 12.28
N VAL A 165 24.13 10.75 13.13
CA VAL A 165 23.86 10.83 14.57
C VAL A 165 24.79 11.84 15.24
N THR A 166 26.08 11.84 14.91
CA THR A 166 27.06 12.79 15.46
C THR A 166 26.74 14.23 15.05
N GLU A 167 26.30 14.46 13.81
CA GLU A 167 25.87 15.79 13.36
C GLU A 167 24.60 16.26 14.09
N ALA A 168 23.64 15.35 14.32
CA ALA A 168 22.40 15.69 15.01
C ALA A 168 22.57 15.92 16.52
N LEU A 169 23.53 15.24 17.16
CA LEU A 169 23.73 15.30 18.61
C LEU A 169 24.90 16.19 19.03
N GLU A 170 25.76 16.61 18.09
CA GLU A 170 27.03 17.35 18.28
C GLU A 170 28.07 16.66 19.18
N THR A 171 27.66 15.62 19.93
CA THR A 171 28.47 14.77 20.79
C THR A 171 27.96 13.34 20.72
N ILE A 172 28.80 12.38 21.11
CA ILE A 172 28.39 10.98 21.19
C ILE A 172 27.94 10.70 22.62
N PRO A 173 26.69 10.25 22.81
CA PRO A 173 26.15 10.11 24.15
C PRO A 173 26.75 8.89 24.87
N GLU A 174 27.00 9.06 26.17
CA GLU A 174 27.49 8.00 27.07
C GLU A 174 26.38 7.02 27.51
N ALA A 175 25.12 7.33 27.19
CA ALA A 175 23.94 6.54 27.50
C ALA A 175 23.07 6.33 26.25
N PRO A 176 22.17 5.33 26.24
CA PRO A 176 21.22 5.14 25.15
C PRO A 176 20.38 6.39 24.93
N VAL A 177 20.41 6.91 23.70
CA VAL A 177 19.66 8.10 23.29
C VAL A 177 18.81 7.76 22.08
N CYS A 178 17.57 8.24 22.11
CA CYS A 178 16.68 8.26 20.97
C CYS A 178 16.66 9.65 20.34
N LEU A 179 16.84 9.71 19.02
CA LEU A 179 16.69 10.93 18.24
C LEU A 179 15.70 10.72 17.09
N LYS A 180 15.12 11.82 16.62
CA LYS A 180 14.18 11.85 15.51
C LYS A 180 14.74 12.71 14.38
N ILE A 181 14.82 12.14 13.18
CA ILE A 181 15.26 12.82 11.97
C ILE A 181 14.13 12.68 10.94
N GLY A 182 13.38 13.75 10.70
CA GLY A 182 12.18 13.69 9.87
C GLY A 182 11.17 12.65 10.39
N PRO A 183 10.71 11.68 9.57
CA PRO A 183 9.81 10.62 10.01
C PRO A 183 10.52 9.42 10.69
N TYR A 184 11.85 9.42 10.74
CA TYR A 184 12.66 8.31 11.22
C TYR A 184 13.04 8.50 12.69
N ARG A 185 12.95 7.43 13.46
CA ARG A 185 13.48 7.34 14.83
C ARG A 185 14.72 6.48 14.82
N LEU A 186 15.72 6.94 15.56
CA LEU A 186 17.00 6.28 15.73
C LEU A 186 17.23 6.12 17.23
N GLU A 187 17.51 4.91 17.68
CA GLU A 187 17.91 4.59 19.04
C GLU A 187 19.33 4.04 19.02
N ILE A 188 20.24 4.71 19.72
CA ILE A 188 21.63 4.27 19.81
C ILE A 188 21.68 3.05 20.73
N LEU A 189 22.05 1.91 20.17
CA LEU A 189 22.14 0.64 20.89
C LEU A 189 23.55 0.42 21.45
N GLU A 190 24.57 0.78 20.68
CA GLU A 190 25.96 0.55 21.05
C GLU A 190 26.86 1.66 20.49
N THR A 191 27.75 2.17 21.34
CA THR A 191 28.87 3.03 20.99
C THR A 191 30.18 2.29 21.30
N GLU A 192 31.21 2.53 20.49
CA GLU A 192 32.55 1.95 20.63
C GLU A 192 33.54 3.02 20.17
N ASP A 193 34.74 3.15 20.75
CA ASP A 193 35.78 4.09 20.27
C ASP A 193 35.29 5.51 19.88
N ASN A 194 34.40 6.09 20.68
CA ASN A 194 33.76 7.38 20.39
C ASN A 194 33.14 7.44 18.97
N ARG A 195 32.42 6.39 18.59
CA ARG A 195 31.53 6.33 17.42
C ARG A 195 30.29 5.50 17.75
N VAL A 196 29.21 5.80 17.05
CA VAL A 196 28.01 4.95 17.04
C VAL A 196 28.32 3.69 16.24
N LYS A 197 28.17 2.52 16.86
CA LYS A 197 28.43 1.23 16.24
C LYS A 197 27.14 0.57 15.76
N ARG A 198 26.07 0.62 16.56
CA ARG A 198 24.77 0.05 16.21
C ARG A 198 23.62 0.97 16.61
N VAL A 199 22.63 1.03 15.72
CA VAL A 199 21.44 1.88 15.87
C VAL A 199 20.20 1.07 15.51
N ALA A 200 19.19 1.08 16.37
CA ALA A 200 17.85 0.65 15.99
C ALA A 200 17.16 1.81 15.27
N MET A 201 16.68 1.58 14.05
CA MET A 201 16.02 2.57 13.22
C MET A 201 14.63 2.08 12.83
N TRP A 202 13.64 2.95 12.88
CA TRP A 202 12.30 2.65 12.38
C TRP A 202 11.60 3.91 11.89
N GLN A 203 10.69 3.72 10.94
CA GLN A 203 9.81 4.79 10.49
C GLN A 203 8.55 4.76 11.35
N ASN A 204 8.17 5.91 11.90
CA ASN A 204 6.90 6.01 12.59
C ASN A 204 5.80 6.12 11.52
N THR A 205 5.35 5.00 10.99
CA THR A 205 4.18 4.95 10.11
C THR A 205 3.01 5.45 10.93
N PHE A 206 2.46 6.62 10.58
CA PHE A 206 1.14 6.99 11.06
C PHE A 206 0.19 5.93 10.49
N VAL A 207 -0.11 4.91 11.29
CA VAL A 207 -1.31 4.11 11.10
C VAL A 207 -2.44 5.10 11.26
N ARG A 208 -2.98 5.59 10.14
CA ARG A 208 -4.26 6.27 10.13
C ARG A 208 -5.31 5.22 10.44
N THR A 209 -5.46 4.90 11.73
CA THR A 209 -6.62 4.21 12.24
C THR A 209 -7.80 5.17 12.11
N PHE A 210 -8.54 5.05 11.02
CA PHE A 210 -9.87 5.64 10.96
C PHE A 210 -10.82 4.65 11.65
N LYS A 211 -11.32 5.06 12.80
CA LYS A 211 -12.51 4.51 13.44
C LYS A 211 -13.75 4.82 12.61
#